data_AF-A0A9W6FX76-F1
#
_entry.id   AF-A0A9W6FX76-F1
#
_cell.length_a   1.000
_cell.length_b   1.000
_cell.length_c   1.000
_cell.angle_alpha   90.00
_cell.angle_beta   90.00
_cell.angle_gamma   90.00
#
_symmetry.space_group_name_H-M   'P 1'
#
loop_
_entity.id
_entity.type
_entity.pdbx_description
1 polymer ?
#
loop_
_entity_poly.entity_id
_entity_poly.type
_entity_poly.pdbx_seq_one_letter_code
_entity_poly.pdbx_strand_id
1 'polypeptide(L)' 'MNIAEVICREANRLPENLAYEVLDFIQYLQFKHALRDSAGDSLKTAQQPVMNRIWDNPEDEVWNEL' A
#
# COMPACT_ATOMS: atom_id res chain seq x y z
N MET A 1 15.53 -15.55 -16.58
CA MET A 1 14.14 -15.92 -16.30
C MET A 1 13.62 -14.95 -15.27
N ASN A 2 12.56 -14.21 -15.57
CA ASN A 2 11.95 -13.26 -14.62
C ASN A 2 10.93 -14.00 -13.71
N ILE A 3 10.51 -13.36 -12.62
CA ILE A 3 9.59 -13.99 -11.66
C ILE A 3 8.22 -14.32 -12.28
N ALA A 4 7.73 -13.49 -13.22
CA ALA A 4 6.46 -13.76 -13.89
C ALA A 4 6.52 -15.05 -14.72
N GLU A 5 7.63 -15.29 -15.43
CA GLU A 5 7.87 -16.53 -16.19
C GLU A 5 7.92 -17.76 -15.26
N VAL A 6 8.53 -17.63 -14.07
CA VAL A 6 8.53 -18.70 -13.06
C VAL A 6 7.10 -18.99 -12.60
N ILE A 7 6.33 -17.95 -12.26
CA ILE A 7 4.94 -18.08 -11.80
C ILE A 7 4.08 -18.77 -12.86
N CYS A 8 4.15 -18.34 -14.12
CA CYS A 8 3.39 -18.96 -15.21
C CYS A 8 3.75 -20.44 -15.39
N ARG A 9 5.04 -20.78 -15.30
CA ARG A 9 5.49 -22.17 -15.44
C ARG A 9 4.97 -23.06 -14.32
N GLU A 10 5.02 -22.59 -13.07
CA GLU A 10 4.53 -23.38 -11.94
C GLU A 10 2.99 -23.46 -11.93
N ALA A 11 2.30 -22.36 -12.28
CA ALA A 11 0.84 -22.35 -12.40
C ALA A 11 0.33 -23.35 -13.46
N ASN A 12 1.04 -23.50 -14.58
CA ASN A 12 0.70 -24.48 -15.62
C ASN A 12 0.79 -25.95 -15.17
N ARG A 13 1.47 -26.23 -14.04
CA ARG A 13 1.58 -27.60 -13.49
C ARG A 13 0.47 -27.92 -12.49
N LEU A 14 -0.33 -26.93 -12.12
CA LEU A 14 -1.39 -27.10 -11.14
C LEU A 14 -2.67 -27.67 -11.79
N PRO A 15 -3.45 -28.48 -11.06
CA PRO A 15 -4.85 -28.70 -11.35
C PRO A 15 -5.61 -27.37 -11.44
N GLU A 16 -6.64 -27.33 -12.29
CA GLU A 16 -7.35 -26.11 -12.62
C GLU A 16 -7.92 -25.37 -11.39
N ASN A 17 -8.44 -26.10 -10.40
CA ASN A 17 -8.93 -25.51 -9.16
C ASN A 17 -7.85 -24.75 -8.36
N LEU A 18 -6.61 -25.26 -8.34
CA LEU A 18 -5.49 -24.61 -7.66
C LEU A 18 -4.92 -23.45 -8.48
N ALA A 19 -4.96 -23.56 -9.82
CA ALA A 19 -4.59 -22.46 -10.70
C ALA A 19 -5.52 -21.25 -10.53
N TYR A 20 -6.82 -21.48 -10.31
CA TYR A 20 -7.78 -20.42 -9.97
C TYR A 20 -7.42 -19.69 -8.67
N GLU A 21 -7.01 -20.40 -7.62
CA GLU A 21 -6.58 -19.76 -6.36
C GLU A 21 -5.36 -18.84 -6.57
N VAL A 22 -4.41 -19.24 -7.42
CA VAL A 22 -3.25 -18.41 -7.78
C VAL A 22 -3.70 -17.16 -8.54
N LEU A 23 -4.62 -17.31 -9.48
CA LEU A 23 -5.18 -16.19 -10.25
C LEU A 23 -5.89 -15.19 -9.34
N ASP A 24 -6.74 -15.68 -8.42
CA ASP A 24 -7.44 -14.85 -7.44
C ASP A 24 -6.46 -14.07 -6.57
N PHE A 25 -5.37 -14.71 -6.14
CA PHE A 25 -4.35 -14.04 -5.34
C PHE A 25 -3.61 -12.95 -6.12
N ILE A 26 -3.29 -13.18 -7.39
CA ILE A 26 -2.69 -12.15 -8.27
C ILE A 26 -3.64 -10.95 -8.40
N GLN A 27 -4.93 -11.19 -8.64
CA GLN A 27 -5.94 -10.14 -8.74
C GLN A 27 -6.10 -9.38 -7.42
N TYR A 28 -6.10 -10.09 -6.29
CA TYR A 28 -6.12 -9.48 -4.97
C TYR A 28 -4.93 -8.53 -4.76
N LEU A 29 -3.71 -8.94 -5.15
CA LEU A 29 -2.53 -8.08 -5.02
C LEU A 29 -2.65 -6.83 -5.90
N GLN A 30 -3.11 -6.97 -7.15
CA GLN A 30 -3.35 -5.83 -8.03
C GLN A 30 -4.36 -4.86 -7.43
N PHE A 31 -5.49 -5.36 -6.93
CA PHE A 31 -6.50 -4.56 -6.26
C PHE A 31 -5.97 -3.87 -5.00
N LYS A 32 -5.30 -4.62 -4.13
CA LYS A 32 -4.75 -4.11 -2.87
C LYS A 32 -3.77 -2.97 -3.12
N HIS A 33 -2.87 -3.12 -4.09
CA HIS A 33 -1.86 -2.11 -4.37
C HIS A 33 -2.42 -0.93 -5.18
N ALA A 34 -3.34 -1.16 -6.12
CA ALA A 34 -4.05 -0.09 -6.82
C ALA A 34 -4.89 0.79 -5.87
N LEU A 35 -5.49 0.19 -4.84
CA LEU A 35 -6.19 0.94 -3.79
C LEU A 35 -5.24 1.60 -2.79
N ARG A 36 -4.13 0.96 -2.44
CA ARG A 36 -3.17 1.52 -1.48
C ARG A 36 -2.52 2.79 -2.00
N ASP A 37 -2.23 2.84 -3.29
CA ASP A 37 -1.65 4.01 -3.96
C ASP A 37 -2.63 5.18 -4.06
N SER A 38 -3.95 4.93 -4.07
CA SER A 38 -4.97 5.99 -4.20
C SER A 38 -5.58 6.45 -2.86
N ALA A 39 -5.89 5.51 -1.96
CA ALA A 39 -6.57 5.79 -0.71
C ALA A 39 -5.62 6.18 0.43
N GLY A 40 -4.43 5.57 0.49
CA GLY A 40 -3.44 5.82 1.54
C GLY A 40 -2.87 7.23 1.50
N ASP A 41 -2.62 7.75 0.31
CA ASP A 41 -2.04 9.09 0.12
C ASP A 41 -3.09 10.19 0.28
N SER A 42 -4.34 9.94 -0.13
CA SER A 42 -5.43 10.91 0.02
C SER A 42 -5.75 11.18 1.49
N LEU A 43 -5.84 10.15 2.33
CA LEU A 43 -6.10 10.29 3.77
C LEU A 43 -4.96 10.99 4.50
N LYS A 44 -3.70 10.64 4.19
CA LYS A 44 -2.52 11.31 4.76
C LYS A 44 -2.48 12.78 4.36
N THR A 45 -2.71 13.08 3.08
CA THR A 45 -2.76 14.46 2.57
C THR A 45 -3.87 15.27 3.23
N ALA A 46 -5.05 14.67 3.44
CA ALA A 46 -6.17 15.33 4.09
C ALA A 46 -5.92 15.65 5.57
N GLN A 47 -5.10 14.85 6.27
CA GLN A 47 -4.74 15.06 7.68
C GLN A 47 -3.61 16.08 7.87
N GLN A 48 -2.80 16.31 6.84
CA GLN A 48 -1.63 17.21 6.88
C GLN A 48 -1.93 18.61 7.47
N PRO A 49 -3.03 19.31 7.11
CA PRO A 49 -3.28 20.66 7.62
C PRO A 49 -3.55 20.71 9.14
N VAL A 50 -4.24 19.70 9.67
CA VAL A 50 -4.52 19.61 11.11
C VAL A 50 -3.27 19.22 11.87
N MET A 51 -2.46 18.31 11.33
CA MET A 51 -1.18 17.92 11.94
C MET A 51 -0.19 19.08 11.99
N ASN A 52 -0.08 19.88 10.92
CA ASN A 52 0.75 21.09 10.93
C ASN A 52 0.28 22.08 12.01
N ARG A 53 -1.03 22.26 12.20
CA ARG A 53 -1.56 23.16 13.24
C ARG A 53 -1.26 22.68 14.67
N ILE A 54 -1.25 21.37 14.90
CA ILE A 54 -0.93 20.79 16.22
C ILE A 54 0.57 20.85 16.49
N TRP A 55 1.40 20.65 15.45
CA TRP A 55 2.85 20.62 15.58
C TRP A 55 3.48 22.02 15.59
N ASP A 56 2.96 22.97 14.81
CA ASP A 56 3.38 24.38 14.82
C ASP A 56 2.63 25.16 15.93
N ASN A 57 2.59 24.60 17.14
CA ASN A 57 1.98 25.25 18.29
C ASN A 57 2.96 26.28 18.88
N PRO A 58 2.68 27.60 18.76
CA PRO A 58 3.57 28.63 19.30
C PRO A 58 3.71 28.59 20.83
N GLU A 59 2.84 27.87 21.55
CA GLU A 59 3.00 27.63 22.98
C GLU A 59 4.06 26.57 23.31
N ASP A 60 4.37 25.66 22.37
CA ASP A 60 5.44 24.65 22.55
C ASP A 60 6.84 25.21 22.25
N GLU A 61 6.93 26.29 21.48
CA GLU A 61 8.17 27.02 21.17
C GLU A 61 8.83 27.69 22.39
N VAL A 62 8.11 27.81 23.51
CA VAL A 62 8.61 28.40 24.77
C VAL A 62 9.77 27.58 25.37
N TRP A 63 9.90 26.31 24.99
CA TRP A 63 10.98 25.42 25.44
C TRP A 63 12.18 25.34 24.47
N ASN A 64 12.12 26.00 23.31
CA ASN A 64 13.19 25.91 22.29
C ASN A 64 14.43 26.77 22.61
N GLU A 65 14.38 27.64 23.61
CA GLU A 65 15.48 28.53 24.02
C GLU A 65 16.09 28.20 25.40
N LEU A 66 15.87 26.99 25.92
CA LEU A 66 16.45 26.49 27.19
C LEU A 66 17.73 25.67 27.00
#